data_AF-A0AAV2J9B5-F1
#
_entry.id   AF-A0AAV2J9B5-F1
#
_cell.length_a   1.000
_cell.length_b   1.000
_cell.length_c   1.000
_cell.angle_alpha   90.00
_cell.angle_beta   90.00
_cell.angle_gamma   90.00
#
_symmetry.space_group_name_H-M   'P 1'
#
loop_
_entity.id
_entity.type
_entity.pdbx_description
1 polymer ?
#
loop_
_entity_poly.entity_id
_entity_poly.type
_entity_poly.pdbx_seq_one_letter_code
_entity_poly.pdbx_strand_id
1 'polypeptide(L)'
;MRRKEKRLLQVTGLLLSALLLLPYAGLWALYRDRGVEDAAGEDALQLVQGALSVVLKSCSIVCTLRSVEVGADGVRRIDWHDYDAMKRDAVRSGNGEQGQATPLSDADRVDQAYRENGFNIYVSDRISLNRSLPDIRHHNCGQKLYWEKLPNSSVIIPFHNEGWSSLLRTVHSVLNRSPPQLIHEVILVDDFSDKVRRARAKIREIHY
;
A
#
# COMPACT_ATOMS: atom_id res chain seq x y z
N MET A 1 -61.27 -35.40 -17.62
CA MET A 1 -59.82 -35.68 -17.69
C MET A 1 -59.56 -37.16 -17.58
N ARG A 2 -58.92 -37.74 -18.60
CA ARG A 2 -58.56 -39.17 -18.64
C ARG A 2 -57.53 -39.45 -17.55
N ARG A 3 -57.59 -40.61 -16.88
CA ARG A 3 -56.72 -40.98 -15.74
C ARG A 3 -55.21 -40.76 -16.00
N LYS A 4 -54.78 -40.81 -17.27
CA LYS A 4 -53.40 -40.55 -17.70
C LYS A 4 -52.99 -39.07 -17.61
N GLU A 5 -53.90 -38.14 -17.91
CA GLU A 5 -53.66 -36.69 -17.84
C GLU A 5 -53.47 -36.23 -16.40
N LYS A 6 -54.20 -36.83 -15.45
CA LYS A 6 -54.06 -36.53 -14.01
C LYS A 6 -52.67 -36.93 -13.48
N ARG A 7 -52.13 -38.06 -13.95
CA ARG A 7 -50.79 -38.52 -13.57
C ARG A 7 -49.70 -37.64 -14.18
N LEU A 8 -49.90 -37.17 -15.41
CA LEU A 8 -48.98 -36.25 -16.06
C LEU A 8 -48.92 -34.90 -15.33
N LEU A 9 -50.08 -34.36 -14.94
CA LEU A 9 -50.16 -33.13 -14.14
C LEU A 9 -49.55 -33.28 -12.74
N GLN A 10 -49.72 -34.44 -12.09
CA GLN A 10 -49.08 -34.70 -10.79
C GLN A 10 -47.54 -34.82 -10.90
N VAL A 11 -47.04 -35.51 -11.92
CA VAL A 11 -45.59 -35.68 -12.12
C VAL A 11 -44.92 -34.37 -12.51
N THR A 12 -45.55 -33.58 -13.39
CA THR A 12 -45.03 -32.25 -13.77
C THR A 12 -45.04 -31.27 -12.60
N GLY A 13 -46.08 -31.29 -11.75
CA GLY A 13 -46.13 -30.48 -10.53
C GLY A 13 -45.02 -30.83 -9.53
N LEU A 14 -44.75 -32.13 -9.32
CA LEU A 14 -43.67 -32.58 -8.44
C LEU A 14 -42.28 -32.17 -8.97
N LEU A 15 -42.03 -32.30 -10.27
CA LEU A 15 -40.77 -31.89 -10.90
C LEU A 15 -40.52 -30.38 -10.80
N LEU A 16 -41.55 -29.56 -11.02
CA LEU A 16 -41.47 -28.10 -10.87
C LEU A 16 -41.20 -27.68 -9.42
N SER A 17 -41.82 -28.35 -8.44
CA SER A 17 -41.58 -28.09 -7.02
C SER A 17 -40.15 -28.43 -6.60
N ALA A 18 -39.59 -29.54 -7.11
CA ALA A 18 -38.22 -29.93 -6.83
C ALA A 18 -37.21 -28.94 -7.42
N LEU A 19 -37.39 -28.50 -8.67
CA LEU A 19 -36.52 -27.51 -9.31
C LEU A 19 -36.52 -26.15 -8.61
N LEU A 20 -37.65 -25.73 -8.01
CA LEU A 20 -37.74 -24.50 -7.23
C LEU A 20 -37.06 -24.59 -5.85
N LEU A 21 -37.04 -25.78 -5.23
CA LEU A 21 -36.54 -25.97 -3.87
C LEU A 21 -35.07 -26.45 -3.79
N LEU A 22 -34.53 -27.06 -4.84
CA LEU A 22 -33.14 -27.52 -4.90
C LEU A 22 -32.08 -26.41 -4.75
N PRO A 23 -32.22 -25.18 -5.29
CA PRO A 23 -31.19 -24.15 -5.11
C PRO A 23 -31.14 -23.58 -3.69
N TYR A 24 -32.18 -23.78 -2.86
CA TYR A 24 -32.21 -23.29 -1.47
C TYR A 24 -31.68 -24.29 -0.44
N ALA A 25 -31.72 -25.59 -0.75
CA ALA A 25 -31.21 -26.62 0.16
C ALA A 25 -29.66 -26.75 0.12
N GLY A 26 -29.02 -26.37 -0.99
CA GLY A 26 -27.56 -26.50 -1.17
C GLY A 26 -26.71 -25.41 -0.51
N LEU A 27 -27.27 -24.23 -0.22
CA LEU A 27 -26.50 -23.11 0.37
C LEU A 27 -26.42 -23.12 1.90
N TRP A 28 -27.27 -23.88 2.59
CA TRP A 28 -27.23 -23.99 4.06
C TRP A 28 -26.21 -25.00 4.57
N ALA A 29 -25.80 -25.98 3.75
CA ALA A 29 -24.79 -26.97 4.12
C ALA A 29 -23.36 -26.41 4.12
N LEU A 30 -23.13 -25.23 3.53
CA LEU A 30 -21.80 -24.61 3.40
C LEU A 30 -21.54 -23.51 4.45
N TYR A 31 -22.50 -23.24 5.35
CA TYR A 31 -22.40 -22.20 6.37
C TYR A 31 -22.19 -22.74 7.81
N ARG A 32 -22.10 -24.07 7.98
CA ARG A 32 -21.93 -24.69 9.30
C ARG A 32 -20.64 -25.51 9.37
N ASP A 33 -19.51 -24.82 9.41
CA ASP A 33 -18.43 -25.14 10.36
C ASP A 33 -17.33 -24.06 10.32
N ARG A 34 -17.42 -23.12 11.28
CA ARG A 34 -16.25 -22.45 11.86
C ARG A 34 -16.38 -22.59 13.38
N GLY A 35 -16.08 -23.79 13.86
CA GLY A 35 -15.71 -24.06 15.25
C GLY A 35 -14.25 -24.47 15.26
N VAL A 36 -13.45 -23.73 16.01
CA VAL A 36 -12.02 -23.94 16.27
C VAL A 36 -11.84 -25.23 17.07
N GLU A 37 -10.87 -26.08 16.70
CA GLU A 37 -9.96 -26.78 17.63
C GLU A 37 -8.84 -27.53 16.87
N ASP A 38 -7.70 -27.67 17.56
CA ASP A 38 -6.37 -27.98 17.05
C ASP A 38 -6.09 -29.45 16.69
N ALA A 39 -5.06 -29.62 15.85
CA ALA A 39 -4.11 -30.72 15.77
C ALA A 39 -4.43 -32.01 14.96
N ALA A 40 -3.36 -32.44 14.26
CA ALA A 40 -3.00 -33.77 13.78
C ALA A 40 -3.42 -34.20 12.35
N GLY A 41 -2.42 -34.68 11.60
CA GLY A 41 -2.60 -35.64 10.52
C GLY A 41 -2.00 -35.24 9.18
N GLU A 42 -0.73 -35.58 8.95
CA GLU A 42 -0.19 -35.82 7.60
C GLU A 42 -0.98 -36.98 6.93
N ASP A 43 -0.94 -37.06 5.59
CA ASP A 43 -1.47 -38.16 4.74
C ASP A 43 -2.82 -37.98 4.00
N ALA A 44 -3.15 -36.78 3.51
CA ALA A 44 -4.28 -36.60 2.56
C ALA A 44 -4.02 -35.67 1.36
N LEU A 45 -2.76 -35.43 0.99
CA LEU A 45 -2.39 -34.51 -0.09
C LEU A 45 -1.90 -35.23 -1.35
N GLN A 46 -2.75 -36.02 -2.02
CA GLN A 46 -2.42 -36.47 -3.38
C GLN A 46 -3.61 -36.66 -4.34
N LEU A 47 -4.82 -36.24 -3.99
CA LEU A 47 -5.98 -36.28 -4.88
C LEU A 47 -6.61 -34.90 -5.17
N VAL A 48 -6.16 -33.83 -4.49
CA VAL A 48 -6.72 -32.48 -4.65
C VAL A 48 -5.92 -31.61 -5.66
N GLN A 49 -4.71 -32.04 -6.04
CA GLN A 49 -3.84 -31.28 -6.97
C GLN A 49 -4.35 -31.21 -8.42
N GLY A 50 -5.30 -32.06 -8.82
CA GLY A 50 -5.90 -32.00 -10.17
C GLY A 50 -7.06 -31.00 -10.31
N ALA A 51 -7.83 -30.77 -9.23
CA ALA A 51 -9.08 -30.01 -9.29
C ALA A 51 -8.94 -28.52 -8.88
N LEU A 52 -7.87 -28.17 -8.17
CA LEU A 52 -7.63 -26.80 -7.69
C LEU A 52 -7.09 -25.85 -8.77
N SER A 53 -6.64 -26.37 -9.92
CA SER A 53 -6.13 -25.56 -11.04
C SER A 53 -7.24 -24.85 -11.84
N VAL A 54 -8.50 -25.31 -11.73
CA VAL A 54 -9.64 -24.74 -12.48
C VAL A 54 -10.41 -23.70 -11.67
N VAL A 55 -10.43 -23.82 -10.34
CA VAL A 55 -11.26 -22.96 -9.46
C VAL A 55 -10.57 -21.63 -9.08
N LEU A 56 -9.24 -21.52 -9.21
CA LEU A 56 -8.50 -20.29 -8.89
C LEU A 56 -8.53 -19.21 -10.01
N LYS A 57 -9.31 -19.38 -11.08
CA LYS A 57 -9.40 -18.41 -12.17
C LYS A 57 -10.54 -17.38 -12.07
N SER A 58 -11.34 -17.36 -10.99
CA SER A 58 -12.38 -16.33 -10.79
C SER A 58 -12.75 -16.07 -9.34
N CYS A 59 -11.75 -15.95 -8.47
CA CYS A 59 -11.95 -15.35 -7.15
C CYS A 59 -11.13 -14.06 -7.08
N SER A 60 -11.78 -12.91 -7.27
CA SER A 60 -11.21 -11.57 -7.01
C SER A 60 -11.01 -11.30 -5.52
N ILE A 61 -10.90 -12.33 -4.70
CA ILE A 61 -10.46 -12.25 -3.31
C ILE A 61 -8.99 -12.62 -3.30
N VAL A 62 -8.18 -11.78 -3.94
CA VAL A 62 -6.78 -11.64 -3.54
C VAL A 62 -6.83 -10.86 -2.23
N CYS A 63 -7.16 -11.56 -1.15
CA CYS A 63 -6.62 -11.17 0.14
C CYS A 63 -5.11 -11.09 -0.06
N THR A 64 -4.55 -9.90 0.14
CA THR A 64 -3.12 -9.60 0.10
C THR A 64 -2.40 -10.37 1.20
N LEU A 65 -2.25 -11.68 1.01
CA LEU A 65 -1.29 -12.49 1.72
C LEU A 65 0.07 -11.95 1.30
N ARG A 66 0.70 -11.18 2.19
CA ARG A 66 2.12 -10.81 2.09
C ARG A 66 2.88 -12.13 1.90
N SER A 67 3.45 -12.34 0.72
CA SER A 67 4.16 -13.58 0.39
C SER A 67 5.41 -13.64 1.25
N VAL A 68 5.33 -14.41 2.34
CA VAL A 68 6.47 -14.66 3.21
C VAL A 68 7.23 -15.82 2.60
N GLU A 69 8.39 -15.53 2.01
CA GLU A 69 9.30 -16.55 1.52
C GLU A 69 10.27 -16.92 2.64
N VAL A 70 10.28 -18.20 3.03
CA VAL A 70 11.28 -18.73 3.95
C VAL A 70 12.47 -19.20 3.11
N GLY A 71 13.60 -18.51 3.22
CA GLY A 71 14.83 -18.93 2.54
C GLY A 71 15.34 -20.27 3.07
N ALA A 72 16.20 -20.96 2.32
CA ALA A 72 16.86 -22.19 2.76
C ALA A 72 17.63 -22.03 4.10
N ASP A 73 18.04 -20.80 4.38
CA ASP A 73 18.69 -20.32 5.60
C ASP A 73 17.73 -20.22 6.82
N GLY A 74 16.44 -20.53 6.66
CA GLY A 74 15.40 -20.43 7.70
C GLY A 74 14.92 -18.99 7.99
N VAL A 75 15.48 -17.99 7.30
CA VAL A 75 15.13 -16.57 7.48
C VAL A 75 13.89 -16.21 6.68
N ARG A 76 12.88 -15.65 7.35
CA ARG A 76 11.67 -15.11 6.72
C ARG A 76 11.97 -13.81 5.97
N ARG A 77 11.62 -13.77 4.69
CA ARG A 77 11.74 -12.61 3.83
C ARG A 77 10.35 -12.15 3.38
N ILE A 78 10.17 -10.84 3.31
CA ILE A 78 8.92 -10.21 2.93
C ILE A 78 9.16 -9.11 1.92
N ASP A 79 8.11 -8.83 1.16
CA ASP A 79 8.04 -7.63 0.36
C ASP A 79 7.72 -6.41 1.24
N TRP A 80 8.51 -5.35 1.07
CA TRP A 80 8.37 -4.07 1.76
C TRP A 80 7.79 -2.97 0.86
N HIS A 81 7.51 -3.26 -0.41
CA HIS A 81 6.87 -2.31 -1.29
C HIS A 81 5.42 -2.04 -0.86
N ASP A 82 5.09 -0.77 -0.64
CA ASP A 82 3.70 -0.33 -0.49
C ASP A 82 3.12 0.00 -1.87
N TYR A 83 2.54 -1.01 -2.52
CA TYR A 83 1.93 -0.84 -3.84
C TYR A 83 0.74 0.10 -3.85
N ASP A 84 0.02 0.26 -2.73
CA ASP A 84 -1.12 1.17 -2.67
C ASP A 84 -0.65 2.62 -2.56
N ALA A 85 0.43 2.89 -1.80
CA ALA A 85 1.10 4.18 -1.84
C ALA A 85 1.67 4.49 -3.23
N MET A 86 2.30 3.52 -3.90
CA MET A 86 2.81 3.70 -5.26
C MET A 86 1.69 4.03 -6.25
N LYS A 87 0.54 3.35 -6.17
CA LYS A 87 -0.63 3.66 -7.01
C LYS A 87 -1.19 5.05 -6.72
N ARG A 88 -1.28 5.45 -5.45
CA ARG A 88 -1.71 6.80 -5.06
C ARG A 88 -0.75 7.86 -5.58
N ASP A 89 0.56 7.64 -5.46
CA ASP A 89 1.57 8.58 -5.96
C ASP A 89 1.58 8.65 -7.49
N ALA A 90 1.29 7.56 -8.19
CA ALA A 90 1.23 7.55 -9.66
C ALA A 90 0.09 8.41 -10.23
N VAL A 91 -1.04 8.54 -9.52
CA VAL A 91 -2.18 9.36 -9.97
C VAL A 91 -2.09 10.83 -9.54
N ARG A 92 -1.10 11.20 -8.71
CA ARG A 92 -0.91 12.60 -8.31
C ARG A 92 -0.57 13.47 -9.51
N SER A 93 -1.19 14.65 -9.54
CA SER A 93 -1.00 15.67 -10.55
C SER A 93 -0.83 17.04 -9.90
N GLY A 94 -0.06 17.90 -10.55
CA GLY A 94 0.31 19.21 -10.02
C GLY A 94 1.74 19.59 -10.36
N ASN A 95 2.12 20.79 -9.94
CA ASN A 95 3.46 21.32 -10.17
C ASN A 95 4.51 20.48 -9.42
N GLY A 96 5.47 19.94 -10.17
CA GLY A 96 6.58 19.15 -9.60
C GLY A 96 6.23 17.71 -9.24
N GLU A 97 5.00 17.25 -9.50
CA GLU A 97 4.61 15.84 -9.37
C GLU A 97 5.32 14.98 -10.42
N GLN A 98 5.53 13.70 -10.11
CA GLN A 98 6.32 12.76 -10.91
C GLN A 98 7.74 13.25 -11.22
N GLY A 99 8.28 14.17 -10.40
CA GLY A 99 9.58 14.80 -10.62
C GLY A 99 9.67 15.65 -11.89
N GLN A 100 8.54 16.06 -12.47
CA GLN A 100 8.53 16.89 -13.67
C GLN A 100 9.00 18.31 -13.37
N ALA A 101 9.65 18.95 -14.35
CA ALA A 101 10.05 20.34 -14.24
C ALA A 101 8.82 21.24 -14.11
N THR A 102 8.82 22.14 -13.11
CA THR A 102 7.74 23.11 -12.92
C THR A 102 7.91 24.28 -13.89
N PRO A 103 6.86 24.70 -14.61
CA PRO A 103 6.95 25.87 -15.49
C PRO A 103 7.30 27.13 -14.67
N LEU A 104 8.32 27.85 -15.11
CA LEU A 104 8.78 29.07 -14.45
C LEU A 104 7.99 30.27 -14.95
N SER A 105 7.55 31.12 -14.02
CA SER A 105 7.06 32.48 -14.28
C SER A 105 8.22 33.48 -14.24
N ASP A 106 8.03 34.69 -14.76
CA ASP A 106 9.07 35.73 -14.71
C ASP A 106 9.48 36.07 -13.27
N ALA A 107 8.55 35.96 -12.31
CA ALA A 107 8.82 36.14 -10.89
C ALA A 107 9.77 35.07 -10.31
N ASP A 108 9.87 33.89 -10.93
CA ASP A 108 10.75 32.81 -10.47
C ASP A 108 12.18 32.93 -10.99
N ARG A 109 12.38 33.74 -12.04
CA ARG A 109 13.68 33.90 -12.72
C ARG A 109 14.55 34.99 -12.10
N VAL A 110 14.12 35.54 -10.97
CA VAL A 110 14.85 36.57 -10.24
C VAL A 110 15.96 35.96 -9.38
N ASP A 111 17.13 36.62 -9.34
CA ASP A 111 18.27 36.17 -8.53
C ASP A 111 17.91 36.04 -7.04
N GLN A 112 16.98 36.88 -6.55
CA GLN A 112 16.48 36.85 -5.17
C GLN A 112 16.01 35.44 -4.77
N ALA A 113 15.44 34.68 -5.70
CA ALA A 113 14.93 33.33 -5.43
C ALA A 113 16.05 32.33 -5.06
N TYR A 114 17.31 32.63 -5.42
CA TYR A 114 18.47 31.77 -5.19
C TYR A 114 19.39 32.27 -4.07
N ARG A 115 19.37 33.57 -3.75
CA ARG A 115 20.33 34.19 -2.81
C ARG A 115 20.34 33.56 -1.42
N GLU A 116 19.18 33.12 -0.91
CA GLU A 116 19.05 32.68 0.47
C GLU A 116 19.49 31.25 0.73
N ASN A 117 19.32 30.35 -0.23
CA ASN A 117 19.51 28.90 -0.04
C ASN A 117 20.34 28.24 -1.17
N GLY A 118 20.75 28.98 -2.21
CA GLY A 118 21.48 28.43 -3.36
C GLY A 118 20.62 27.68 -4.38
N PHE A 119 19.32 27.54 -4.13
CA PHE A 119 18.32 26.97 -5.05
C PHE A 119 17.06 27.84 -5.06
N ASN A 120 16.20 27.63 -6.06
CA ASN A 120 14.99 28.44 -6.25
C ASN A 120 13.93 28.15 -5.18
N ILE A 121 13.85 29.01 -4.15
CA ILE A 121 12.90 28.85 -3.06
C ILE A 121 11.45 29.09 -3.50
N TYR A 122 11.21 29.99 -4.45
CA TYR A 122 9.86 30.30 -4.95
C TYR A 122 9.21 29.12 -5.69
N VAL A 123 10.01 28.39 -6.46
CA VAL A 123 9.57 27.13 -7.08
C VAL A 123 9.35 26.07 -6.01
N SER A 124 10.27 25.95 -5.04
CA SER A 124 10.15 24.97 -3.94
C SER A 124 8.87 25.17 -3.12
N ASP A 125 8.46 26.43 -2.89
CA ASP A 125 7.29 26.78 -2.09
C ASP A 125 5.96 26.47 -2.82
N ARG A 126 5.97 26.45 -4.16
CA ARG A 126 4.79 26.11 -4.98
C ARG A 126 4.66 24.62 -5.26
N ILE A 127 5.73 23.85 -5.04
CA ILE A 127 5.71 22.40 -5.15
C ILE A 127 5.16 21.81 -3.85
N SER A 128 4.29 20.81 -3.97
CA SER A 128 3.73 20.09 -2.82
C SER A 128 4.83 19.51 -1.92
N LEU A 129 4.66 19.63 -0.60
CA LEU A 129 5.53 18.97 0.39
C LEU A 129 5.47 17.44 0.25
N ASN A 130 4.34 16.91 -0.23
CA ASN A 130 4.10 15.48 -0.45
C ASN A 130 4.09 15.14 -1.95
N ARG A 131 4.96 15.75 -2.77
CA ARG A 131 5.02 15.43 -4.21
C ARG A 131 5.41 13.98 -4.48
N SER A 132 4.85 13.38 -5.53
CA SER A 132 5.28 12.11 -6.09
C SER A 132 6.59 12.24 -6.86
N LEU A 133 7.31 11.14 -6.95
CA LEU A 133 8.56 11.02 -7.68
C LEU A 133 8.46 9.88 -8.69
N PRO A 134 9.15 9.96 -9.82
CA PRO A 134 9.17 8.87 -10.79
C PRO A 134 10.03 7.73 -10.25
N ASP A 135 9.61 6.50 -10.48
CA ASP A 135 10.40 5.32 -10.11
C ASP A 135 11.49 5.07 -11.17
N ILE A 136 12.70 5.57 -10.89
CA ILE A 136 13.89 5.40 -11.74
C ILE A 136 14.77 4.22 -11.30
N ARG A 137 14.28 3.37 -10.40
CA ARG A 137 15.05 2.23 -9.89
C ARG A 137 15.29 1.21 -11.00
N HIS A 138 16.35 0.41 -10.85
CA HIS A 138 16.60 -0.71 -11.75
C HIS A 138 15.44 -1.72 -11.68
N HIS A 139 15.04 -2.31 -12.81
CA HIS A 139 13.86 -3.19 -12.89
C HIS A 139 13.87 -4.35 -11.88
N ASN A 140 15.06 -4.89 -11.57
CA ASN A 140 15.24 -5.92 -10.56
C ASN A 140 14.90 -5.49 -9.12
N CYS A 141 14.82 -4.19 -8.81
CA CYS A 141 14.54 -3.70 -7.47
C CYS A 141 13.10 -3.99 -7.02
N GLY A 142 12.15 -3.99 -7.96
CA GLY A 142 10.73 -4.24 -7.65
C GLY A 142 10.42 -5.69 -7.22
N GLN A 143 11.38 -6.60 -7.40
CA GLN A 143 11.26 -8.02 -7.04
C GLN A 143 12.12 -8.40 -5.82
N LYS A 144 12.78 -7.42 -5.19
CA LYS A 144 13.65 -7.69 -4.03
C LYS A 144 12.82 -7.89 -2.77
N LEU A 145 13.11 -8.99 -2.08
CA LEU A 145 12.60 -9.28 -0.75
C LEU A 145 13.69 -9.03 0.29
N TYR A 146 13.28 -8.52 1.44
CA TYR A 146 14.17 -8.23 2.56
C TYR A 146 13.73 -9.00 3.80
N TRP A 147 14.56 -9.02 4.83
CA TRP A 147 14.21 -9.68 6.09
C TRP A 147 12.96 -9.07 6.72
N GLU A 148 12.15 -9.91 7.34
CA GLU A 148 10.94 -9.46 8.04
C GLU A 148 11.28 -8.61 9.27
N LYS A 149 12.33 -9.01 10.00
CA LYS A 149 12.82 -8.32 11.18
C LYS A 149 14.06 -7.53 10.79
N LEU A 150 13.90 -6.21 10.71
CA LEU A 150 14.98 -5.26 10.50
C LEU A 150 15.21 -4.47 11.79
N PRO A 151 16.44 -4.01 12.05
CA PRO A 151 16.68 -3.08 13.15
C PRO A 151 15.93 -1.77 12.92
N ASN A 152 15.50 -1.14 14.01
CA ASN A 152 14.97 0.22 13.95
C ASN A 152 16.08 1.22 13.64
N SER A 153 15.72 2.37 13.07
CA SER A 153 16.66 3.42 12.70
C SER A 153 16.16 4.78 13.18
N SER A 154 17.08 5.60 13.69
CA SER A 154 16.86 7.02 14.01
C SER A 154 17.35 7.87 12.84
N VAL A 155 16.49 8.74 12.32
CA VAL A 155 16.85 9.63 11.20
C VAL A 155 17.24 10.99 11.76
N ILE A 156 18.51 11.38 11.60
CA ILE A 156 19.04 12.65 12.08
C ILE A 156 19.23 13.60 10.89
N ILE A 157 18.61 14.77 10.95
CA ILE A 157 18.66 15.79 9.91
C ILE A 157 19.27 17.07 10.51
N PRO A 158 20.57 17.31 10.34
CA PRO A 158 21.18 18.59 10.67
C PRO A 158 20.74 19.65 9.65
N PHE A 159 20.39 20.84 10.12
CA PHE A 159 20.06 21.97 9.26
C PHE A 159 20.66 23.28 9.79
N HIS A 160 21.11 24.13 8.87
CA HIS A 160 21.56 25.49 9.15
C HIS A 160 20.94 26.43 8.13
N ASN A 161 20.08 27.35 8.59
CA ASN A 161 19.46 28.38 7.73
C ASN A 161 18.74 27.83 6.47
N GLU A 162 18.24 26.59 6.52
CA GLU A 162 17.62 25.87 5.41
C GLU A 162 16.26 26.48 4.99
N GLY A 163 15.90 26.30 3.72
CA GLY A 163 14.59 26.72 3.20
C GLY A 163 13.45 25.89 3.81
N TRP A 164 12.40 26.54 4.31
CA TRP A 164 11.30 25.87 5.02
C TRP A 164 10.60 24.78 4.20
N SER A 165 10.26 25.06 2.93
CA SER A 165 9.63 24.08 2.05
C SER A 165 10.54 22.89 1.75
N SER A 166 11.84 23.13 1.62
CA SER A 166 12.84 22.07 1.41
C SER A 166 12.98 21.17 2.63
N LEU A 167 13.16 21.76 3.81
CA LEU A 167 13.28 21.01 5.07
C LEU A 167 12.03 20.17 5.34
N LEU A 168 10.84 20.76 5.25
CA LEU A 168 9.59 20.03 5.47
C LEU A 168 9.38 18.92 4.45
N ARG A 169 9.70 19.14 3.17
CA ARG A 169 9.57 18.11 2.13
C ARG A 169 10.49 16.92 2.40
N THR A 170 11.67 17.15 2.96
CA THR A 170 12.57 16.07 3.43
C THR A 170 11.91 15.27 4.55
N VAL A 171 11.39 15.93 5.58
CA VAL A 171 10.70 15.27 6.71
C VAL A 171 9.47 14.48 6.22
N HIS A 172 8.63 15.09 5.39
CA HIS A 172 7.47 14.44 4.80
C HIS A 172 7.82 13.22 3.95
N SER A 173 8.92 13.28 3.19
CA SER A 173 9.38 12.12 2.42
C SER A 173 9.82 10.98 3.33
N VAL A 174 10.51 11.27 4.44
CA VAL A 174 10.91 10.26 5.43
C VAL A 174 9.67 9.62 6.04
N LEU A 175 8.71 10.40 6.50
CA LEU A 175 7.50 9.90 7.17
C LEU A 175 6.59 9.09 6.24
N ASN A 176 6.42 9.52 4.99
CA ASN A 176 5.48 8.87 4.07
C ASN A 176 6.07 7.67 3.33
N ARG A 177 7.39 7.60 3.13
CA ARG A 177 8.05 6.55 2.34
C ARG A 177 8.83 5.54 3.18
N SER A 178 8.88 5.74 4.49
CA SER A 178 9.50 4.79 5.42
C SER A 178 8.42 4.03 6.18
N PRO A 179 8.52 2.69 6.31
CA PRO A 179 7.60 1.95 7.15
C PRO A 179 7.67 2.44 8.61
N PRO A 180 6.54 2.80 9.25
CA PRO A 180 6.54 3.44 10.57
C PRO A 180 7.16 2.55 11.66
N GLN A 181 7.04 1.24 11.53
CA GLN A 181 7.64 0.29 12.47
C GLN A 181 9.17 0.24 12.45
N LEU A 182 9.82 0.76 11.40
CA LEU A 182 11.29 0.78 11.28
C LEU A 182 11.90 2.11 11.72
N ILE A 183 11.09 3.17 11.83
CA ILE A 183 11.55 4.48 12.27
C ILE A 183 11.36 4.58 13.77
N HIS A 184 12.45 4.74 14.50
CA HIS A 184 12.39 4.98 15.94
C HIS A 184 12.02 6.43 16.23
N GLU A 185 12.72 7.37 15.58
CA GLU A 185 12.57 8.80 15.77
C GLU A 185 13.14 9.57 14.56
N VAL A 186 12.69 10.81 14.40
CA VAL A 186 13.24 11.77 13.44
C VAL A 186 13.71 13.00 14.22
N ILE A 187 15.03 13.21 14.28
CA ILE A 187 15.66 14.29 15.04
C ILE A 187 16.07 15.39 14.09
N LEU A 188 15.50 16.58 14.26
CA LEU A 188 15.93 17.80 13.58
C LEU A 188 16.95 18.52 14.46
N VAL A 189 18.18 18.64 13.98
CA VAL A 189 19.28 19.28 14.71
C VAL A 189 19.55 20.64 14.10
N ASP A 190 19.25 21.70 14.85
CA ASP A 190 19.52 23.08 14.44
C ASP A 190 20.97 23.44 14.74
N ASP A 191 21.77 23.64 13.70
CA ASP A 191 23.16 24.09 13.81
C ASP A 191 23.22 25.62 13.86
N PHE A 192 22.65 26.20 14.92
CA PHE A 192 22.65 27.64 15.18
C PHE A 192 22.13 28.49 14.00
N SER A 193 20.93 28.17 13.50
CA SER A 193 20.28 28.98 12.46
C SER A 193 19.92 30.36 12.98
N ASP A 194 20.12 31.39 12.15
CA ASP A 194 19.71 32.78 12.43
C ASP A 194 18.25 33.04 12.06
N LYS A 195 17.69 32.22 11.16
CA LYS A 195 16.30 32.29 10.66
C LYS A 195 15.27 31.76 11.69
N VAL A 196 15.37 32.12 12.97
CA VAL A 196 14.67 31.49 14.11
C VAL A 196 13.15 31.74 14.19
N ARG A 197 12.59 32.75 13.50
CA ARG A 197 11.18 33.15 13.72
C ARG A 197 10.09 32.23 13.14
N ARG A 198 10.40 31.25 12.27
CA ARG A 198 9.39 30.35 11.66
C ARG A 198 9.45 28.89 12.13
N ALA A 199 10.63 28.37 12.47
CA ALA A 199 10.78 26.96 12.85
C ALA A 199 10.13 26.60 14.19
N ARG A 200 10.27 27.47 15.19
CA ARG A 200 9.78 27.22 16.56
C ARG A 200 8.25 27.20 16.70
N ALA A 201 7.53 27.94 15.85
CA ALA A 201 6.07 28.04 15.94
C ALA A 201 5.36 26.83 15.32
N LYS A 202 5.95 26.20 14.31
CA LYS A 202 5.27 25.18 13.48
C LYS A 202 5.69 23.74 13.77
N ILE A 203 6.86 23.52 14.36
CA ILE A 203 7.26 22.18 14.85
C ILE A 203 6.38 21.74 16.04
N ARG A 204 5.92 22.68 16.88
CA ARG A 204 4.94 22.39 17.95
C ARG A 204 3.57 21.94 17.41
N GLU A 205 3.20 22.29 16.18
CA GLU A 205 1.95 21.83 15.53
C GLU A 205 2.04 20.39 15.00
N ILE A 206 3.23 19.78 14.94
CA ILE A 206 3.44 18.42 14.38
C ILE A 206 3.46 17.35 15.49
N HIS A 207 3.43 17.74 16.76
CA HIS A 207 3.19 16.80 17.85
C HIS A 207 1.71 16.40 17.86
N TYR A 208 1.47 15.12 17.56
CA TYR A 208 0.19 14.42 17.77
C TYR A 208 -0.28 14.50 19.22
#